data_AF-A0A450SX45-F1
#
_entry.id   AF-A0A450SX45-F1
#
_cell.length_a   1.000
_cell.length_b   1.000
_cell.length_c   1.000
_cell.angle_alpha   90.00
_cell.angle_beta   90.00
_cell.angle_gamma   90.00
#
_symmetry.space_group_name_H-M   'P 1'
#
loop_
_entity.id
_entity.type
_entity.pdbx_description
1 polymer ?
#
loop_
_entity_poly.entity_id
_entity_poly.type
_entity_poly.pdbx_seq_one_letter_code
_entity_poly.pdbx_strand_id
1 'polypeptide(L)'
;MTDAVDTTEKEECRFCVSKPGRRMIVENEYGFAAFDRHPASEGHFLVIPYRHFASYFDINDEETVALWALVKQGKEIVDEKYHPDGYNVGINVGKWAGQSINHLHIHVIPRYKGDVENPKGGVRGVIPHKKLYEFKPD
;
A
#
# COMPACT_ATOMS: atom_id res chain seq x y z
N MET A 1 -19.79 16.11 -9.44
CA MET A 1 -20.88 15.11 -9.57
C MET A 1 -20.57 14.09 -8.50
N THR A 2 -21.47 13.93 -7.53
CA THR A 2 -21.24 13.11 -6.34
C THR A 2 -21.42 11.66 -6.71
N ASP A 3 -20.31 10.94 -6.87
CA ASP A 3 -20.31 9.50 -7.07
C ASP A 3 -20.79 8.83 -5.78
N ALA A 4 -22.10 8.60 -5.73
CA ALA A 4 -22.67 7.64 -4.80
C ALA A 4 -22.04 6.29 -5.16
N VAL A 5 -21.06 5.86 -4.37
CA VAL A 5 -20.48 4.52 -4.45
C VAL A 5 -21.62 3.52 -4.48
N ASP A 6 -21.72 2.77 -5.57
CA ASP A 6 -22.74 1.75 -5.73
C ASP A 6 -22.61 0.77 -4.56
N THR A 7 -23.69 0.63 -3.78
CA THR A 7 -23.74 -0.21 -2.58
C THR A 7 -23.35 -1.65 -2.87
N THR A 8 -23.52 -2.11 -4.12
CA THR A 8 -23.12 -3.45 -4.58
C THR A 8 -21.59 -3.64 -4.57
N GLU A 9 -20.81 -2.63 -4.97
CA GLU A 9 -19.34 -2.71 -5.00
C GLU A 9 -18.73 -2.81 -3.60
N LYS A 10 -19.38 -2.20 -2.60
CA LYS A 10 -18.94 -2.27 -1.20
C LYS A 10 -19.17 -3.66 -0.60
N GLU A 11 -20.28 -4.32 -0.93
CA GLU A 11 -20.64 -5.64 -0.40
C GLU A 11 -19.77 -6.78 -0.99
N GLU A 12 -19.19 -6.60 -2.17
CA GLU A 12 -18.25 -7.55 -2.76
C GLU A 12 -16.77 -7.19 -2.49
N CYS A 13 -16.50 -5.99 -1.98
CA CYS A 13 -15.15 -5.51 -1.74
C CYS A 13 -14.46 -6.32 -0.65
N ARG A 14 -13.38 -7.01 -1.03
CA ARG A 14 -12.58 -7.85 -0.12
C ARG A 14 -12.10 -7.10 1.13
N PHE A 15 -11.81 -5.81 1.06
CA PHE A 15 -11.40 -5.02 2.22
C PHE A 15 -12.58 -4.58 3.10
N CYS A 16 -13.77 -4.35 2.53
CA CYS A 16 -14.94 -3.99 3.32
C CYS A 16 -15.54 -5.19 4.04
N VAL A 17 -15.54 -6.38 3.41
CA VAL A 17 -16.12 -7.60 4.01
C VAL A 17 -15.14 -8.34 4.92
N SER A 18 -13.84 -8.26 4.63
CA SER A 18 -12.85 -8.92 5.49
C SER A 18 -12.69 -8.09 6.76
N LYS A 19 -13.19 -8.60 7.87
CA LYS A 19 -12.75 -8.09 9.18
C LYS A 19 -11.22 -8.25 9.24
N PRO A 20 -10.46 -7.24 9.71
CA PRO A 20 -8.99 -7.28 9.74
C PRO A 20 -8.40 -8.55 10.38
N GLY A 21 -9.17 -9.18 11.26
CA GLY A 21 -8.93 -10.55 11.72
C GLY A 21 -7.56 -10.70 12.38
N ARG A 22 -6.98 -11.91 12.32
CA ARG A 22 -5.68 -12.24 12.94
C ARG A 22 -4.46 -11.57 12.28
N ARG A 23 -4.63 -10.75 11.24
CA ARG A 23 -3.53 -10.13 10.48
C ARG A 23 -3.43 -8.62 10.68
N MET A 24 -4.38 -8.05 11.44
CA MET A 24 -4.33 -6.65 11.81
C MET A 24 -3.06 -6.37 12.62
N ILE A 25 -2.41 -5.26 12.27
CA ILE A 25 -1.20 -4.76 12.92
C ILE A 25 -1.60 -3.66 13.89
N VAL A 26 -2.33 -2.65 13.39
CA VAL A 26 -2.78 -1.48 14.13
C VAL A 26 -3.96 -0.83 13.40
N GLU A 27 -4.84 -0.13 14.12
CA GLU A 27 -5.96 0.61 13.55
C GLU A 27 -6.16 1.96 14.24
N ASN A 28 -6.89 2.86 13.58
CA ASN A 28 -7.35 4.13 14.13
C ASN A 28 -8.76 4.44 13.60
N GLU A 29 -9.26 5.66 13.77
CA GLU A 29 -10.65 5.99 13.38
C GLU A 29 -10.92 5.96 11.86
N TYR A 30 -9.88 6.12 11.03
CA TYR A 30 -10.03 6.24 9.57
C TYR A 30 -9.67 4.97 8.81
N GLY A 31 -8.94 4.03 9.42
CA GLY A 31 -8.54 2.80 8.77
C GLY A 31 -7.66 1.90 9.62
N PHE A 32 -7.04 0.94 8.97
CA PHE A 32 -6.21 -0.07 9.61
C PHE A 32 -5.02 -0.48 8.75
N ALA A 33 -3.98 -0.99 9.41
CA ALA A 33 -2.86 -1.67 8.80
C ALA A 33 -3.00 -3.19 9.02
N ALA A 34 -2.78 -3.99 7.99
CA ALA A 34 -2.81 -5.45 8.08
C ALA A 34 -1.79 -6.10 7.14
N PHE A 35 -1.22 -7.23 7.56
CA PHE A 35 -0.29 -7.99 6.70
C PHE A 35 -0.98 -8.47 5.42
N ASP A 36 -0.30 -8.31 4.29
CA ASP A 36 -0.78 -8.78 2.99
C ASP A 36 -0.89 -10.31 2.99
N ARG A 37 -1.94 -10.84 2.35
CA ARG A 37 -2.11 -12.28 2.16
C ARG A 37 -1.11 -12.86 1.15
N HIS A 38 -0.66 -12.05 0.21
CA HIS A 38 0.28 -12.39 -0.85
C HIS A 38 1.46 -11.40 -0.79
N PRO A 39 2.30 -11.49 0.26
CA PRO A 39 3.35 -10.53 0.50
C PRO A 39 4.39 -10.54 -0.63
N ALA A 40 4.84 -9.35 -1.06
CA ALA A 40 5.95 -9.21 -2.02
C ALA A 40 7.31 -9.52 -1.36
N SER A 41 7.38 -9.30 -0.06
CA SER A 41 8.51 -9.60 0.82
C SER A 41 8.00 -9.84 2.24
N GLU A 42 8.81 -10.47 3.08
CA GLU A 42 8.44 -10.69 4.48
C GLU A 42 8.09 -9.35 5.18
N GLY A 43 6.99 -9.36 5.94
CA GLY A 43 6.47 -8.16 6.59
C GLY A 43 5.70 -7.19 5.69
N HIS A 44 5.46 -7.49 4.40
CA HIS A 44 4.60 -6.65 3.54
C HIS A 44 3.21 -6.48 4.16
N PHE A 45 2.80 -5.23 4.34
CA PHE A 45 1.49 -4.87 4.87
C PHE A 45 0.84 -3.77 4.03
N LEU A 46 -0.49 -3.68 4.19
CA LEU A 46 -1.34 -2.69 3.54
C LEU A 46 -1.93 -1.77 4.61
N VAL A 47 -2.01 -0.48 4.31
CA VAL A 47 -2.86 0.47 5.05
C VAL A 47 -4.10 0.78 4.23
N ILE A 48 -5.27 0.59 4.83
CA ILE A 48 -6.56 0.56 4.13
C ILE A 48 -7.55 1.43 4.91
N PRO A 49 -8.24 2.40 4.27
CA PRO A 49 -9.29 3.17 4.93
C PRO A 49 -10.54 2.33 5.21
N TYR A 50 -11.35 2.71 6.19
CA TYR A 50 -12.67 2.11 6.35
C TYR A 50 -13.67 2.61 5.30
N ARG A 51 -13.56 3.88 4.90
CA ARG A 51 -14.36 4.44 3.83
C ARG A 51 -13.95 3.78 2.52
N HIS A 52 -14.92 3.26 1.78
CA HIS A 52 -14.69 2.67 0.48
C HIS A 52 -14.55 3.76 -0.58
N PHE A 53 -13.36 3.87 -1.18
CA PHE A 53 -13.09 4.67 -2.37
C PHE A 53 -11.84 4.12 -3.06
N ALA A 54 -11.77 4.19 -4.40
CA ALA A 54 -10.73 3.50 -5.16
C ALA A 54 -9.44 4.32 -5.33
N SER A 55 -9.57 5.63 -5.55
CA SER A 55 -8.45 6.49 -5.92
C SER A 55 -7.88 7.19 -4.69
N TYR A 56 -6.55 7.19 -4.55
CA TYR A 56 -5.87 8.02 -3.55
C TYR A 56 -6.22 9.50 -3.70
N PHE A 57 -6.55 9.95 -4.91
CA PHE A 57 -6.90 11.34 -5.16
C PHE A 57 -8.29 11.75 -4.65
N ASP A 58 -9.08 10.80 -4.14
CA ASP A 58 -10.38 11.05 -3.51
C ASP A 58 -10.29 11.07 -1.96
N ILE A 59 -9.06 11.04 -1.41
CA ILE A 59 -8.80 11.10 0.03
C ILE A 59 -9.05 12.52 0.57
N ASN A 60 -9.58 12.62 1.79
CA ASN A 60 -9.64 13.91 2.51
C ASN A 60 -8.39 14.13 3.40
N ASP A 61 -8.26 15.32 3.96
CA ASP A 61 -7.08 15.71 4.72
C ASP A 61 -6.94 14.90 6.03
N GLU A 62 -8.05 14.63 6.71
CA GLU A 62 -8.06 13.86 7.94
C GLU A 62 -7.66 12.40 7.71
N GLU A 63 -8.21 11.77 6.66
CA GLU A 63 -7.82 10.44 6.20
C GLU A 63 -6.35 10.41 5.80
N THR A 64 -5.86 11.44 5.11
CA THR A 64 -4.44 11.53 4.72
C THR A 64 -3.55 11.43 5.95
N VAL A 65 -3.78 12.28 6.95
CA VAL A 65 -2.99 12.29 8.19
C VAL A 65 -3.10 10.93 8.90
N ALA A 66 -4.32 10.41 9.04
CA ALA A 66 -4.57 9.19 9.79
C ALA A 66 -3.99 7.93 9.12
N LEU A 67 -4.12 7.78 7.80
CA LEU A 67 -3.56 6.64 7.08
C LEU A 67 -2.02 6.67 7.07
N TRP A 68 -1.41 7.85 6.89
CA TRP A 68 0.06 7.95 6.97
C TRP A 68 0.60 7.76 8.39
N ALA A 69 -0.18 8.07 9.43
CA ALA A 69 0.16 7.67 10.79
C ALA A 69 0.19 6.13 10.94
N LEU A 70 -0.75 5.40 10.34
CA LEU A 70 -0.75 3.93 10.33
C LEU A 70 0.43 3.36 9.53
N VAL A 71 0.86 4.00 8.43
CA VAL A 71 2.08 3.60 7.70
C VAL A 71 3.28 3.63 8.64
N LYS A 72 3.44 4.71 9.42
CA LYS A 72 4.55 4.86 10.37
C LYS A 72 4.47 3.83 11.50
N GLN A 73 3.31 3.68 12.14
CA GLN A 73 3.11 2.74 13.25
C GLN A 73 3.28 1.29 12.81
N GLY A 74 2.70 0.92 11.66
CA GLY A 74 2.88 -0.42 11.10
C GLY A 74 4.34 -0.71 10.76
N LYS A 75 5.06 0.28 10.24
CA LYS A 75 6.50 0.18 9.98
C LYS A 75 7.31 -0.05 11.26
N GLU A 76 7.00 0.65 12.36
CA GLU A 76 7.67 0.45 13.65
C GLU A 76 7.50 -1.00 14.16
N ILE A 77 6.30 -1.55 14.07
CA ILE A 77 6.02 -2.95 14.44
C ILE A 77 6.76 -3.94 13.52
N VAL A 78 6.82 -3.65 12.21
CA VAL A 78 7.53 -4.49 11.25
C VAL A 78 9.04 -4.45 11.46
N ASP A 79 9.60 -3.29 11.81
CA ASP A 79 11.02 -3.15 12.16
C ASP A 79 11.41 -4.07 13.32
N GLU A 80 10.64 -4.04 14.41
CA GLU A 80 10.91 -4.84 15.60
C GLU A 80 10.83 -6.34 15.33
N LYS A 81 9.91 -6.75 14.43
CA LYS A 81 9.66 -8.16 14.16
C LYS A 81 10.56 -8.74 13.07
N TYR A 82 10.87 -7.96 12.04
CA TYR A 82 11.45 -8.47 10.80
C TYR A 82 12.75 -7.79 10.38
N HIS A 83 13.17 -6.70 11.03
CA HIS A 83 14.47 -6.05 10.83
C HIS A 83 14.85 -5.79 9.35
N PRO A 84 14.00 -5.15 8.53
CA PRO A 84 14.31 -4.89 7.13
C PRO A 84 15.40 -3.82 6.95
N ASP A 85 16.10 -3.88 5.82
CA ASP A 85 17.16 -2.94 5.44
C ASP A 85 16.63 -1.70 4.70
N GLY A 86 15.35 -1.68 4.31
CA GLY A 86 14.72 -0.57 3.61
C GLY A 86 13.26 -0.83 3.30
N TYR A 87 12.63 0.09 2.57
CA TYR A 87 11.21 0.00 2.22
C TYR A 87 10.93 0.55 0.82
N ASN A 88 9.92 -0.03 0.16
CA ASN A 88 9.17 0.64 -0.89
C ASN A 88 7.75 0.90 -0.38
N VAL A 89 7.31 2.14 -0.48
CA VAL A 89 5.95 2.55 -0.15
C VAL A 89 5.30 3.05 -1.44
N GLY A 90 4.10 2.57 -1.75
CA GLY A 90 3.48 2.86 -3.03
C GLY A 90 1.97 2.66 -3.04
N ILE A 91 1.32 3.30 -4.02
CA ILE A 91 -0.12 3.26 -4.20
C ILE A 91 -0.39 3.09 -5.69
N ASN A 92 -1.21 2.11 -6.04
CA ASN A 92 -1.65 1.90 -7.41
C ASN A 92 -3.04 2.55 -7.58
N VAL A 93 -3.18 3.44 -8.56
CA VAL A 93 -4.45 4.10 -8.87
C VAL A 93 -4.84 3.79 -10.31
N GLY A 94 -5.91 3.02 -10.47
CA GLY A 94 -6.45 2.56 -11.74
C GLY A 94 -5.83 1.27 -12.28
N LYS A 95 -6.56 0.63 -13.20
CA LYS A 95 -6.22 -0.67 -13.81
C LYS A 95 -4.80 -0.71 -14.40
N TRP A 96 -4.40 0.32 -15.14
CA TRP A 96 -3.11 0.35 -15.83
C TRP A 96 -1.92 0.65 -14.91
N ALA A 97 -2.19 1.12 -13.68
CA ALA A 97 -1.19 1.19 -12.61
C ALA A 97 -1.10 -0.14 -11.83
N GLY A 98 -1.87 -1.17 -12.19
CA GLY A 98 -1.86 -2.47 -11.52
C GLY A 98 -2.79 -2.56 -10.30
N GLN A 99 -3.73 -1.62 -10.13
CA GLN A 99 -4.73 -1.73 -9.06
C GLN A 99 -5.66 -2.92 -9.33
N SER A 100 -5.66 -3.90 -8.41
CA SER A 100 -6.45 -5.13 -8.52
C SER A 100 -7.67 -5.16 -7.58
N ILE A 101 -7.65 -4.37 -6.52
CA ILE A 101 -8.78 -4.12 -5.63
C ILE A 101 -9.11 -2.63 -5.71
N ASN A 102 -10.33 -2.31 -6.15
CA ASN A 102 -10.82 -0.93 -6.31
C ASN A 102 -11.23 -0.30 -4.98
N HIS A 103 -10.33 -0.37 -4.01
CA HIS A 103 -10.41 0.30 -2.72
C HIS A 103 -8.97 0.70 -2.40
N LEU A 104 -8.75 1.98 -2.09
CA LEU A 104 -7.46 2.53 -1.73
C LEU A 104 -6.73 1.60 -0.75
N HIS A 105 -5.47 1.30 -1.07
CA HIS A 105 -4.56 0.63 -0.16
C HIS A 105 -3.15 1.13 -0.42
N ILE A 106 -2.45 1.48 0.66
CA ILE A 106 -1.05 1.88 0.62
C ILE A 106 -0.21 0.63 0.87
N HIS A 107 0.59 0.23 -0.10
CA HIS A 107 1.56 -0.82 0.07
C HIS A 107 2.75 -0.32 0.88
N VAL A 108 3.14 -1.06 1.91
CA VAL A 108 4.40 -0.85 2.64
C VAL A 108 5.18 -2.16 2.56
N ILE A 109 6.18 -2.19 1.67
CA ILE A 109 6.93 -3.38 1.30
C ILE A 109 8.33 -3.28 1.91
N PRO A 110 8.65 -4.07 2.95
CA PRO A 110 10.01 -4.15 3.49
C PRO A 110 10.98 -4.69 2.45
N ARG A 111 12.23 -4.22 2.48
CA ARG A 111 13.30 -4.61 1.55
C ARG A 111 14.48 -5.13 2.35
N TYR A 112 15.17 -6.11 1.79
CA TYR A 112 16.27 -6.82 2.44
C TYR A 112 17.49 -6.83 1.54
N LYS A 113 18.70 -6.73 2.11
CA LYS A 113 19.93 -6.89 1.33
C LYS A 113 19.92 -8.24 0.60
N GLY A 114 20.10 -8.19 -0.71
CA GLY A 114 20.12 -9.39 -1.57
C GLY A 114 18.74 -9.89 -2.02
N ASP A 115 17.64 -9.20 -1.69
CA ASP A 115 16.31 -9.59 -2.18
C ASP A 115 16.12 -9.41 -3.69
N VAL A 116 16.95 -8.55 -4.31
CA VAL A 116 17.11 -8.38 -5.75
C VAL A 116 18.56 -8.13 -6.09
N GLU A 117 18.98 -8.52 -7.30
CA GLU A 117 20.37 -8.35 -7.77
C GLU A 117 20.80 -6.87 -7.82
N ASN A 118 19.94 -5.98 -8.31
CA ASN A 118 20.21 -4.55 -8.40
C ASN A 118 18.99 -3.72 -7.94
N PRO A 119 19.03 -3.07 -6.76
CA PRO A 119 17.91 -2.29 -6.24
C PRO A 119 17.78 -0.89 -6.88
N LYS A 120 18.78 -0.43 -7.65
CA LYS A 120 18.79 0.91 -8.25
C LYS A 120 17.54 1.13 -9.11
N GLY A 121 16.97 2.34 -9.00
CA GLY A 121 15.75 2.74 -9.70
C GLY A 121 14.46 2.54 -8.89
N GLY A 122 14.43 1.58 -7.96
CA GLY A 122 13.31 1.40 -7.01
C GLY A 122 11.93 1.45 -7.69
N VAL A 123 11.14 2.49 -7.35
CA VAL A 123 9.80 2.75 -7.89
C VAL A 123 9.74 2.76 -9.41
N ARG A 124 10.81 3.15 -10.12
CA ARG A 124 10.86 3.06 -11.60
C ARG A 124 10.66 1.65 -12.14
N GLY A 125 10.85 0.62 -11.31
CA GLY A 125 10.57 -0.77 -11.63
C GLY A 125 9.12 -1.05 -12.03
N VAL A 126 8.18 -0.14 -11.79
CA VAL A 126 6.80 -0.23 -12.34
C VAL A 126 6.78 -0.28 -13.87
N ILE A 127 7.81 0.27 -14.53
CA ILE A 127 8.09 0.07 -15.96
C ILE A 127 9.45 -0.65 -16.06
N PRO A 128 9.50 -2.00 -16.04
CA PRO A 128 10.74 -2.76 -15.83
C PRO A 128 11.87 -2.39 -16.79
N HIS A 129 11.55 -2.20 -18.08
CA HIS A 129 12.53 -1.83 -19.12
C HIS A 129 13.06 -0.38 -19.00
N LYS A 130 12.50 0.45 -18.12
CA LYS A 130 12.94 1.82 -17.80
C LYS A 130 13.43 1.98 -16.35
N LYS A 131 13.58 0.86 -15.62
CA LYS A 131 14.00 0.85 -14.21
C LYS A 131 15.34 1.56 -14.02
N LEU A 132 16.32 1.19 -14.83
CA LEU A 132 17.64 1.82 -14.86
C LEU A 132 17.60 3.00 -15.82
N TYR A 133 18.17 4.12 -15.40
CA TYR A 133 18.33 5.31 -16.22
C TYR A 133 19.82 5.55 -16.44
N GLU A 134 20.16 5.89 -17.68
CA GLU A 134 21.49 6.34 -18.08
C GLU A 134 21.50 7.86 -18.00
N PHE A 135 22.46 8.41 -17.25
CA PHE A 135 22.76 9.83 -17.39
C PHE A 135 23.51 10.00 -18.71
N LYS A 136 22.85 10.62 -19.69
CA LYS A 136 23.59 11.25 -20.79
C LYS A 136 24.03 12.61 -20.26
N PRO A 137 25.35 12.93 -20.31
CA PRO A 137 25.77 14.30 -20.07
C PRO A 137 25.08 15.21 -21.10
N ASP A 138 24.59 16.35 -20.65
CA ASP A 138 24.06 17.41 -21.52
C ASP A 138 25.14 17.95 -22.47
#